data_AF-A0A5C5VHS5-F1
#
_entry.id   AF-A0A5C5VHS5-F1
#
_cell.length_a   1.000
_cell.length_b   1.000
_cell.length_c   1.000
_cell.angle_alpha   90.00
_cell.angle_beta   90.00
_cell.angle_gamma   90.00
#
_symmetry.space_group_name_H-M   'P 1'
#
loop_
_entity.id
_entity.type
_entity.pdbx_description
1 polymer ?
#
loop_
_entity_poly.entity_id
_entity_poly.type
_entity_poly.pdbx_seq_one_letter_code
_entity_poly.pdbx_strand_id
1 'polypeptide(L)'
;MTPPSPDRPDSEGLFPWRFFVRALACTVRVRVLALALVGTSVGTLLLPPQAPVEASRLEASLDLATALPGPINHWRAVVGTVVHPFLLGGAARWPAAAAAVGMLVWWSLVGGAIARIAAAQLTFRAPPAMFAAMAGSARLLGVRCLPVVGVGLAAAALLLPLWLHGWLMHLPLLDFVSALLLPIPLILAAVAAVILVLLTLNWPLLIACPAVERTDSFDAASRAFAYVTQRPIRLVAYLVTAVLVAAPVGLVVAAATLLLERFTGLLLPTPSEEPGIADSVAAFWLRTVAMQLPAVFYAAYAWCAAVAIYLLLRRDIDGVQVDELETASRA
;
A
#
# COMPACT_ATOMS: atom_id res chain seq x y z
N MET A 1 -2.77 -39.29 8.54
CA MET A 1 -4.02 -38.77 7.95
C MET A 1 -5.05 -38.70 9.06
N THR A 2 -5.31 -37.50 9.59
CA THR A 2 -6.43 -37.24 10.50
C THR A 2 -7.73 -37.19 9.71
N PRO A 3 -8.85 -37.73 10.22
CA PRO A 3 -10.14 -37.68 9.53
C PRO A 3 -10.60 -36.21 9.37
N PRO A 4 -11.31 -35.88 8.27
CA PRO A 4 -11.88 -34.54 8.09
C PRO A 4 -12.89 -34.25 9.20
N SER A 5 -12.75 -33.08 9.85
CA SER A 5 -13.68 -32.65 10.90
C SER A 5 -15.05 -32.30 10.30
N PRO A 6 -16.17 -32.79 10.85
CA PRO A 6 -17.49 -32.72 10.20
C PRO A 6 -18.21 -31.36 10.23
N ASP A 7 -17.62 -30.28 10.75
CA ASP A 7 -18.32 -28.98 10.91
C ASP A 7 -17.67 -27.79 10.17
N ARG A 8 -16.78 -28.02 9.20
CA ARG A 8 -16.19 -26.88 8.46
C ARG A 8 -17.09 -26.47 7.29
N PRO A 9 -17.57 -25.22 7.24
CA PRO A 9 -18.33 -24.75 6.09
C PRO A 9 -17.43 -24.84 4.85
N ASP A 10 -17.85 -25.65 3.88
CA ASP A 10 -17.12 -25.95 2.66
C ASP A 10 -16.57 -24.67 2.03
N SER A 11 -15.24 -24.51 2.10
CA SER A 11 -14.51 -23.41 1.46
C SER A 11 -14.57 -23.51 -0.08
N GLU A 12 -15.09 -24.63 -0.61
CA GLU A 12 -15.27 -24.94 -2.03
C GLU A 12 -16.37 -24.09 -2.69
N GLY A 13 -17.32 -23.53 -1.93
CA GLY A 13 -18.45 -22.74 -2.47
C GLY A 13 -18.41 -21.23 -2.19
N LEU A 14 -17.36 -20.72 -1.54
CA LEU A 14 -17.31 -19.31 -1.15
C LEU A 14 -16.90 -18.43 -2.34
N PHE A 15 -17.88 -17.75 -2.91
CA PHE A 15 -17.65 -16.67 -3.88
C PHE A 15 -16.71 -15.59 -3.32
N PRO A 16 -15.77 -15.07 -4.11
CA PRO A 16 -14.74 -14.12 -3.66
C PRO A 16 -15.27 -12.91 -2.87
N TRP A 17 -16.43 -12.37 -3.26
CA TRP A 17 -17.03 -11.20 -2.61
C TRP A 17 -17.34 -11.43 -1.13
N ARG A 18 -17.68 -12.65 -0.71
CA ARG A 18 -17.93 -12.96 0.72
C ARG A 18 -16.66 -12.78 1.56
N PHE A 19 -15.50 -13.08 0.98
CA PHE A 19 -14.21 -12.88 1.65
C PHE A 19 -13.89 -11.39 1.81
N PHE A 20 -14.19 -10.59 0.78
CA PHE A 20 -14.03 -9.13 0.85
C PHE A 20 -15.00 -8.45 1.83
N VAL A 21 -16.22 -8.97 1.99
CA VAL A 21 -17.15 -8.50 3.03
C VAL A 21 -16.61 -8.81 4.43
N ARG A 22 -15.97 -9.96 4.63
CA ARG A 22 -15.27 -10.26 5.90
C ARG A 22 -14.06 -9.36 6.12
N ALA A 23 -13.30 -9.07 5.07
CA ALA A 23 -12.19 -8.11 5.13
C ALA A 23 -12.70 -6.71 5.53
N LEU A 24 -13.83 -6.28 4.98
CA LEU A 24 -14.52 -5.04 5.35
C LEU A 24 -14.98 -5.05 6.82
N ALA A 25 -15.51 -6.17 7.31
CA ALA A 25 -15.86 -6.32 8.73
C ALA A 25 -14.62 -6.24 9.65
N CYS A 26 -13.45 -6.69 9.17
CA CYS A 26 -12.18 -6.50 9.88
C CYS A 26 -11.77 -5.02 9.93
N THR A 27 -11.99 -4.27 8.85
CA THR A 27 -11.65 -2.84 8.73
C THR A 27 -12.29 -1.99 9.81
N VAL A 28 -13.57 -2.23 10.14
CA VAL A 28 -14.32 -1.42 11.11
C VAL A 28 -13.99 -1.71 12.57
N ARG A 29 -13.08 -2.65 12.86
CA ARG A 29 -12.67 -2.91 14.25
C ARG A 29 -11.82 -1.76 14.78
N VAL A 30 -12.12 -1.34 16.02
CA VAL A 30 -11.44 -0.22 16.70
C VAL A 30 -9.92 -0.30 16.62
N ARG A 31 -9.31 -1.46 16.88
CA ARG A 31 -7.85 -1.63 16.80
C ARG A 31 -7.29 -1.47 15.38
N VAL A 32 -8.04 -1.83 14.35
CA VAL A 32 -7.61 -1.69 12.95
C VAL A 32 -7.73 -0.23 12.52
N LEU A 33 -8.84 0.42 12.86
CA LEU A 33 -9.03 1.85 12.64
C LEU A 33 -8.00 2.70 13.39
N ALA A 34 -7.68 2.36 14.64
CA ALA A 34 -6.65 3.06 15.42
C ALA A 34 -5.26 2.92 14.78
N LEU A 35 -4.89 1.72 14.35
CA LEU A 35 -3.63 1.50 13.62
C LEU A 35 -3.61 2.29 12.30
N ALA A 36 -4.71 2.29 11.55
CA ALA A 36 -4.80 3.03 10.30
C ALA A 36 -4.77 4.54 10.53
N LEU A 37 -5.39 5.07 11.60
CA LEU A 37 -5.34 6.48 11.98
C LEU A 37 -3.90 6.91 12.30
N VAL A 38 -3.19 6.12 13.11
CA VAL A 38 -1.77 6.36 13.38
C VAL A 38 -0.95 6.27 12.08
N GLY A 39 -1.25 5.26 11.25
CA GLY A 39 -0.65 5.04 9.94
C GLY A 39 -0.77 6.26 9.02
N THR A 40 -1.98 6.75 8.80
CA THR A 40 -2.26 7.92 7.94
C THR A 40 -1.71 9.20 8.53
N SER A 41 -1.88 9.42 9.84
CA SER A 41 -1.41 10.65 10.50
C SER A 41 0.11 10.79 10.37
N VAL A 42 0.87 9.76 10.74
CA VAL A 42 2.33 9.78 10.59
C VAL A 42 2.74 9.76 9.11
N GLY A 43 2.01 9.03 8.26
CA GLY A 43 2.24 9.02 6.81
C GLY A 43 2.16 10.42 6.18
N THR A 44 1.20 11.25 6.63
CA THR A 44 1.10 12.64 6.16
C THR A 44 2.26 13.52 6.60
N LEU A 45 2.88 13.25 7.75
CA LEU A 45 4.09 13.95 8.21
C LEU A 45 5.34 13.56 7.43
N LEU A 46 5.35 12.35 6.86
CA LEU A 46 6.46 11.84 6.03
C LEU A 46 6.39 12.34 4.58
N LEU A 47 5.25 12.86 4.13
CA LEU A 47 5.13 13.45 2.80
C LEU A 47 5.98 14.73 2.73
N PRO A 48 6.84 14.89 1.71
CA PRO A 48 7.54 16.15 1.53
C PRO A 48 6.49 17.26 1.32
N PRO A 49 6.72 18.48 1.84
CA PRO A 49 5.85 19.61 1.56
C PRO A 49 5.74 19.72 0.04
N GLN A 50 4.51 19.69 -0.48
CA GLN A 50 4.31 19.79 -1.91
C GLN A 50 4.80 21.17 -2.33
N ALA A 51 5.90 21.22 -3.08
CA ALA A 51 6.27 22.45 -3.77
C ALA A 51 5.06 22.85 -4.63
N PRO A 52 4.69 24.14 -4.71
CA PRO A 52 3.69 24.58 -5.67
C PRO A 52 4.18 24.15 -7.05
N VAL A 53 3.57 23.10 -7.59
CA VAL A 53 3.88 22.58 -8.91
C VAL A 53 3.49 23.71 -9.87
N GLU A 54 4.43 24.22 -10.66
CA GLU A 54 4.09 25.10 -11.78
C GLU A 54 3.17 24.33 -12.73
N ALA A 55 1.88 24.60 -12.59
CA ALA A 55 0.77 24.06 -13.34
C ALA A 55 1.04 24.10 -14.85
N SER A 56 1.50 22.98 -15.42
CA SER A 56 1.65 22.84 -16.86
C SER A 56 1.15 21.46 -17.31
N ARG A 57 -0.02 21.46 -17.97
CA ARG A 57 -0.68 20.38 -18.75
C ARG A 57 -0.94 19.02 -18.07
N LEU A 58 -0.21 18.64 -17.02
CA LEU A 58 -0.43 17.43 -16.22
C LEU A 58 -1.64 17.58 -15.27
N GLU A 59 -1.96 18.80 -14.84
CA GLU A 59 -3.11 19.07 -13.95
C GLU A 59 -4.46 18.74 -14.60
N ALA A 60 -4.59 18.89 -15.92
CA ALA A 60 -5.76 18.46 -16.67
C ALA A 60 -5.96 16.93 -16.68
N SER A 61 -4.90 16.16 -16.39
CA SER A 61 -4.99 14.69 -16.17
C SER A 61 -5.19 14.33 -14.68
N LEU A 62 -4.99 15.27 -13.76
CA LEU A 62 -5.14 15.11 -12.31
C LEU A 62 -6.58 15.34 -11.82
N ASP A 63 -7.46 15.98 -12.61
CA ASP A 63 -8.91 16.00 -12.35
C ASP A 63 -9.56 14.61 -12.45
N LEU A 64 -8.98 13.69 -13.24
CA LEU A 64 -9.39 12.28 -13.22
C LEU A 64 -8.98 11.60 -11.89
N ALA A 65 -7.95 12.12 -11.24
CA ALA A 65 -7.36 11.54 -10.05
C ALA A 65 -8.15 11.88 -8.77
N THR A 66 -8.92 12.97 -8.74
CA THR A 66 -9.93 13.21 -7.69
C THR A 66 -11.19 12.37 -7.90
N ALA A 67 -11.45 11.91 -9.13
CA ALA A 67 -12.56 11.02 -9.48
C ALA A 67 -12.31 9.52 -9.22
N LEU A 68 -11.07 9.13 -8.90
CA LEU A 68 -10.75 7.73 -8.63
C LEU A 68 -11.40 7.24 -7.31
N PRO A 69 -11.92 6.00 -7.28
CA PRO A 69 -12.41 5.37 -6.05
C PRO A 69 -11.40 5.51 -4.91
N GLY A 70 -11.88 5.81 -3.71
CA GLY A 70 -11.03 6.13 -2.55
C GLY A 70 -9.91 5.12 -2.22
N PRO A 71 -10.08 3.78 -2.36
CA PRO A 71 -8.98 2.85 -2.16
C PRO A 71 -7.83 3.05 -3.16
N ILE A 72 -8.16 3.37 -4.41
CA ILE A 72 -7.19 3.65 -5.47
C ILE A 72 -6.46 4.95 -5.17
N ASN A 73 -7.17 5.95 -4.66
CA ASN A 73 -6.56 7.23 -4.29
C ASN A 73 -5.60 7.11 -3.10
N HIS A 74 -5.96 6.35 -2.07
CA HIS A 74 -5.02 6.03 -0.99
C HIS A 74 -3.77 5.33 -1.54
N TRP A 75 -3.96 4.29 -2.36
CA TRP A 75 -2.85 3.55 -2.93
C TRP A 75 -1.96 4.43 -3.81
N ARG A 76 -2.56 5.27 -4.66
CA ARG A 76 -1.87 6.27 -5.47
C ARG A 76 -1.03 7.24 -4.64
N ALA A 77 -1.53 7.69 -3.49
CA ALA A 77 -0.76 8.59 -2.63
C ALA A 77 0.49 7.90 -2.05
N VAL A 78 0.32 6.66 -1.54
CA VAL A 78 1.44 5.90 -0.98
C VAL A 78 2.47 5.54 -2.06
N VAL A 79 2.01 5.00 -3.19
CA VAL A 79 2.85 4.65 -4.34
C VAL A 79 3.50 5.88 -4.96
N GLY A 80 2.74 6.95 -5.14
CA GLY A 80 3.20 8.21 -5.69
C GLY A 80 4.39 8.75 -4.90
N THR A 81 4.35 8.66 -3.56
CA THR A 81 5.48 9.04 -2.70
C THR A 81 6.74 8.20 -2.96
N VAL A 82 6.58 6.91 -3.24
CA VAL A 82 7.70 6.00 -3.56
C VAL A 82 8.27 6.26 -4.95
N VAL A 83 7.41 6.62 -5.92
CA VAL A 83 7.81 6.87 -7.32
C VAL A 83 8.36 8.29 -7.52
N HIS A 84 7.87 9.28 -6.75
CA HIS A 84 8.22 10.69 -6.88
C HIS A 84 9.73 11.01 -6.95
N PRO A 85 10.62 10.37 -6.16
CA PRO A 85 12.06 10.67 -6.21
C PRO A 85 12.69 10.35 -7.56
N PHE A 86 12.13 9.38 -8.28
CA PHE A 86 12.60 8.98 -9.61
C PHE A 86 12.17 9.95 -10.71
N LEU A 87 11.17 10.78 -10.44
CA LEU A 87 10.68 11.81 -11.37
C LEU A 87 11.40 13.15 -11.17
N LEU A 88 12.07 13.35 -10.03
CA LEU A 88 12.73 14.60 -9.70
C LEU A 88 14.21 14.64 -10.14
N GLY A 89 14.59 15.72 -10.81
CA GLY A 89 15.98 16.10 -11.02
C GLY A 89 16.59 16.87 -9.84
N GLY A 90 17.91 17.14 -9.90
CA GLY A 90 18.60 18.04 -8.97
C GLY A 90 18.59 17.61 -7.49
N ALA A 91 18.78 18.57 -6.57
CA ALA A 91 18.93 18.34 -5.14
C ALA A 91 17.62 17.94 -4.42
N ALA A 92 16.46 18.25 -5.01
CA ALA A 92 15.14 17.92 -4.47
C ALA A 92 14.85 16.40 -4.43
N ARG A 93 15.63 15.59 -5.16
CA ARG A 93 15.48 14.11 -5.18
C ARG A 93 15.75 13.45 -3.83
N TRP A 94 16.68 14.01 -3.04
CA TRP A 94 17.15 13.41 -1.79
C TRP A 94 16.11 13.45 -0.66
N PRO A 95 15.48 14.60 -0.35
CA PRO A 95 14.40 14.61 0.64
C PRO A 95 13.20 13.77 0.19
N ALA A 96 12.88 13.75 -1.11
CA ALA A 96 11.84 12.87 -1.64
C ALA A 96 12.20 11.39 -1.45
N ALA A 97 13.44 10.98 -1.73
CA ALA A 97 13.91 9.61 -1.53
C ALA A 97 13.88 9.20 -0.05
N ALA A 98 14.26 10.11 0.86
CA ALA A 98 14.14 9.88 2.30
C ALA A 98 12.68 9.69 2.73
N ALA A 99 11.77 10.53 2.22
CA ALA A 99 10.33 10.38 2.43
C ALA A 99 9.79 9.05 1.89
N ALA A 100 10.21 8.62 0.70
CA ALA A 100 9.84 7.35 0.09
C ALA A 100 10.26 6.15 0.97
N VAL A 101 11.51 6.14 1.44
CA VAL A 101 12.02 5.10 2.34
C VAL A 101 11.27 5.11 3.67
N GLY A 102 11.06 6.29 4.25
CA GLY A 102 10.30 6.46 5.49
C GLY A 102 8.87 5.92 5.35
N MET A 103 8.18 6.28 4.27
CA MET A 103 6.83 5.82 3.94
C MET A 103 6.77 4.30 3.78
N LEU A 104 7.75 3.72 3.09
CA LEU A 104 7.84 2.27 2.89
C LEU A 104 8.04 1.52 4.21
N VAL A 105 8.98 1.98 5.04
CA VAL A 105 9.25 1.38 6.36
C VAL A 105 8.01 1.50 7.26
N TRP A 106 7.40 2.68 7.28
CA TRP A 106 6.25 2.98 8.11
C TRP A 106 5.03 2.10 7.75
N TRP A 107 4.67 2.01 6.48
CA TRP A 107 3.57 1.16 6.05
C TRP A 107 3.89 -0.34 6.11
N SER A 108 5.15 -0.73 5.96
CA SER A 108 5.57 -2.12 6.21
C SER A 108 5.41 -2.52 7.68
N LEU A 109 5.55 -1.55 8.60
CA LEU A 109 5.27 -1.73 10.03
C LEU A 109 3.76 -1.73 10.34
N VAL A 110 3.04 -0.65 9.98
CA VAL A 110 1.62 -0.49 10.33
C VAL A 110 0.73 -1.42 9.52
N GLY A 111 0.90 -1.44 8.20
CA GLY A 111 0.18 -2.33 7.28
C GLY A 111 0.42 -3.80 7.62
N GLY A 112 1.64 -4.14 8.04
CA GLY A 112 1.96 -5.47 8.55
C GLY A 112 1.28 -5.84 9.88
N ALA A 113 1.02 -4.88 10.76
CA ALA A 113 0.27 -5.12 12.00
C ALA A 113 -1.21 -5.35 11.67
N ILE A 114 -1.78 -4.54 10.77
CA ILE A 114 -3.14 -4.71 10.26
C ILE A 114 -3.27 -6.07 9.56
N ALA A 115 -2.31 -6.43 8.70
CA ALA A 115 -2.31 -7.70 7.98
C ALA A 115 -2.31 -8.91 8.94
N ARG A 116 -1.57 -8.85 10.05
CA ARG A 116 -1.60 -9.92 11.08
C ARG A 116 -2.96 -10.06 11.76
N ILE A 117 -3.61 -8.94 12.06
CA ILE A 117 -4.97 -8.93 12.64
C ILE A 117 -5.99 -9.46 11.62
N ALA A 118 -5.87 -9.04 10.36
CA ALA A 118 -6.74 -9.43 9.26
C ALA A 118 -6.59 -10.92 8.93
N ALA A 119 -5.36 -11.42 8.81
CA ALA A 119 -5.06 -12.83 8.55
C ALA A 119 -5.72 -13.72 9.60
N ALA A 120 -5.49 -13.44 10.90
CA ALA A 120 -6.13 -14.20 11.96
C ALA A 120 -7.67 -14.18 11.87
N GLN A 121 -8.29 -13.05 11.56
CA GLN A 121 -9.76 -12.99 11.45
C GLN A 121 -10.31 -13.71 10.22
N LEU A 122 -9.67 -13.53 9.07
CA LEU A 122 -10.10 -14.12 7.80
C LEU A 122 -9.96 -15.64 7.81
N THR A 123 -9.04 -16.17 8.63
CA THR A 123 -8.85 -17.61 8.86
C THR A 123 -9.46 -18.10 10.18
N PHE A 124 -10.42 -17.36 10.75
CA PHE A 124 -11.17 -17.75 11.96
C PHE A 124 -10.33 -18.04 13.21
N ARG A 125 -9.13 -17.47 13.32
CA ARG A 125 -8.28 -17.53 14.53
C ARG A 125 -8.51 -16.33 15.43
N ALA A 126 -8.12 -16.49 16.70
CA ALA A 126 -8.10 -15.40 17.66
C ALA A 126 -7.08 -14.32 17.22
N PRO A 127 -7.54 -13.10 16.90
CA PRO A 127 -6.66 -12.04 16.43
C PRO A 127 -5.83 -11.44 17.57
N PRO A 128 -4.53 -11.13 17.34
CA PRO A 128 -3.67 -10.56 18.37
C PRO A 128 -4.17 -9.20 18.87
N ALA A 129 -3.75 -8.84 20.09
CA ALA A 129 -3.89 -7.48 20.59
C ALA A 129 -3.10 -6.48 19.73
N MET A 130 -3.50 -5.21 19.73
CA MET A 130 -2.92 -4.16 18.86
C MET A 130 -1.39 -4.05 19.01
N PHE A 131 -0.90 -3.94 20.25
CA PHE A 131 0.53 -3.84 20.52
C PHE A 131 1.29 -5.13 20.17
N ALA A 132 0.70 -6.30 20.41
CA ALA A 132 1.28 -7.58 20.00
C ALA A 132 1.36 -7.72 18.47
N ALA A 133 0.36 -7.21 17.75
CA ALA A 133 0.36 -7.14 16.30
C ALA A 133 1.49 -6.23 15.79
N MET A 134 1.65 -5.05 16.40
CA MET A 134 2.73 -4.10 16.06
C MET A 134 4.12 -4.67 16.35
N ALA A 135 4.32 -5.24 17.54
CA ALA A 135 5.60 -5.86 17.91
C ALA A 135 5.95 -7.04 16.99
N GLY A 136 4.97 -7.89 16.67
CA GLY A 136 5.14 -8.97 15.69
C GLY A 136 5.41 -8.44 14.28
N SER A 137 4.84 -7.30 13.92
CA SER A 137 5.08 -6.63 12.65
C SER A 137 6.51 -6.08 12.55
N ALA A 138 7.01 -5.44 13.62
CA ALA A 138 8.36 -4.89 13.69
C ALA A 138 9.43 -5.97 13.52
N ARG A 139 9.22 -7.17 14.08
CA ARG A 139 10.14 -8.31 13.93
C ARG A 139 10.25 -8.81 12.48
N LEU A 140 9.23 -8.58 11.66
CA LEU A 140 9.17 -9.00 10.25
C LEU A 140 9.40 -7.83 9.29
N LEU A 141 9.87 -6.68 9.80
CA LEU A 141 10.09 -5.50 8.98
C LEU A 141 11.16 -5.76 7.91
N GLY A 142 12.26 -6.42 8.29
CA GLY A 142 13.31 -6.84 7.34
C GLY A 142 12.77 -7.73 6.23
N VAL A 143 11.94 -8.72 6.56
CA VAL A 143 11.32 -9.66 5.60
C VAL A 143 10.53 -8.92 4.51
N ARG A 144 9.89 -7.80 4.85
CA ARG A 144 9.07 -7.01 3.92
C ARG A 144 9.87 -5.96 3.16
N CYS A 145 10.86 -5.34 3.82
CA CYS A 145 11.63 -4.25 3.22
C CYS A 145 12.79 -4.76 2.34
N LEU A 146 13.45 -5.86 2.70
CA LEU A 146 14.59 -6.41 1.97
C LEU A 146 14.26 -6.73 0.50
N PRO A 147 13.12 -7.37 0.16
CA PRO A 147 12.73 -7.59 -1.23
C PRO A 147 12.58 -6.29 -2.01
N VAL A 148 12.00 -5.27 -1.39
CA VAL A 148 11.80 -3.96 -2.04
C VAL A 148 13.14 -3.29 -2.32
N VAL A 149 14.06 -3.32 -1.34
CA VAL A 149 15.42 -2.80 -1.53
C VAL A 149 16.15 -3.59 -2.62
N GLY A 150 16.10 -4.92 -2.61
CA GLY A 150 16.76 -5.77 -3.61
C GLY A 150 16.25 -5.52 -5.03
N VAL A 151 14.92 -5.48 -5.21
CA VAL A 151 14.31 -5.18 -6.52
C VAL A 151 14.58 -3.74 -6.94
N GLY A 152 14.57 -2.79 -6.00
CA GLY A 152 14.90 -1.39 -6.25
C GLY A 152 16.35 -1.21 -6.71
N LEU A 153 17.30 -1.92 -6.08
CA LEU A 153 18.71 -1.93 -6.50
C LEU A 153 18.88 -2.58 -7.88
N ALA A 154 18.15 -3.65 -8.19
CA ALA A 154 18.15 -4.26 -9.51
C ALA A 154 17.63 -3.29 -10.59
N ALA A 155 16.52 -2.59 -10.31
CA ALA A 155 16.00 -1.56 -11.21
C ALA A 155 17.00 -0.39 -11.39
N ALA A 156 17.66 0.05 -10.30
CA ALA A 156 18.69 1.09 -10.37
C ALA A 156 19.90 0.65 -11.21
N ALA A 157 20.32 -0.62 -11.11
CA ALA A 157 21.40 -1.17 -11.92
C ALA A 157 21.04 -1.19 -13.42
N LEU A 158 19.78 -1.47 -13.76
CA LEU A 158 19.29 -1.39 -15.15
C LEU A 158 19.25 0.04 -15.70
N LEU A 159 19.18 1.06 -14.84
CA LEU A 159 19.21 2.47 -15.23
C LEU A 159 20.64 3.03 -15.36
N LEU A 160 21.65 2.31 -14.87
CA LEU A 160 23.06 2.72 -14.95
C LEU A 160 23.54 2.98 -16.38
N PRO A 161 23.21 2.15 -17.40
CA PRO A 161 23.55 2.44 -18.80
C PRO A 161 22.94 3.74 -19.34
N LEU A 162 21.74 4.10 -18.90
CA LEU A 162 21.11 5.37 -19.29
C LEU A 162 21.83 6.57 -18.68
N TRP A 163 22.26 6.44 -17.42
CA TRP A 163 23.09 7.45 -16.76
C TRP A 163 24.46 7.61 -17.47
N LEU A 164 25.12 6.49 -17.80
CA LEU A 164 26.37 6.49 -18.56
C LEU A 164 26.20 7.10 -19.95
N HIS A 165 25.10 6.79 -20.64
CA HIS A 165 24.77 7.40 -21.93
C HIS A 165 24.65 8.93 -21.82
N GLY A 166 23.96 9.44 -20.80
CA GLY A 166 23.87 10.87 -20.53
C GLY A 166 25.25 11.51 -20.30
N TRP A 167 26.14 10.83 -19.59
CA TRP A 167 27.52 11.29 -19.41
C TRP A 167 28.33 11.28 -20.72
N LEU A 168 28.23 10.21 -21.52
CA LEU A 168 28.92 10.08 -22.81
C LEU A 168 28.56 11.17 -23.81
N MET A 169 27.31 11.66 -23.78
CA MET A 169 26.85 12.77 -24.65
C MET A 169 27.60 14.09 -24.40
N HIS A 170 28.29 14.24 -23.27
CA HIS A 170 29.10 15.43 -23.00
C HIS A 170 30.51 15.35 -23.61
N LEU A 171 30.88 14.21 -24.21
CA LEU A 171 32.18 13.99 -24.84
C LEU A 171 32.07 14.16 -26.37
N PRO A 172 32.71 15.19 -26.97
CA PRO A 172 32.53 15.53 -28.39
C PRO A 172 32.93 14.45 -29.40
N LEU A 173 33.72 13.46 -28.99
CA LEU A 173 34.16 12.35 -29.85
C LEU A 173 33.22 11.13 -29.78
N LEU A 174 32.38 11.05 -28.75
CA LEU A 174 31.57 9.87 -28.43
C LEU A 174 30.07 10.15 -28.55
N ASP A 175 29.66 11.37 -28.88
CA ASP A 175 28.25 11.78 -29.00
C ASP A 175 27.50 10.99 -30.08
N PHE A 176 28.08 10.82 -31.27
CA PHE A 176 27.49 10.07 -32.38
C PHE A 176 27.34 8.58 -32.06
N VAL A 177 28.38 7.98 -31.48
CA VAL A 177 28.36 6.56 -31.07
C VAL A 177 27.35 6.35 -29.94
N SER A 178 27.31 7.27 -28.98
CA SER A 178 26.34 7.27 -27.89
C SER A 178 24.90 7.36 -28.44
N ALA A 179 24.66 8.25 -29.41
CA ALA A 179 23.35 8.39 -30.07
C ALA A 179 22.92 7.10 -30.78
N LEU A 180 23.84 6.43 -31.47
CA LEU A 180 23.57 5.16 -32.14
C LEU A 180 23.25 4.03 -31.14
N LEU A 181 23.89 4.04 -29.96
CA LEU A 181 23.67 3.06 -28.90
C LEU A 181 22.44 3.34 -28.02
N LEU A 182 21.79 4.51 -28.15
CA LEU A 182 20.64 4.94 -27.35
C LEU A 182 19.49 3.90 -27.21
N PRO A 183 19.15 3.08 -28.23
CA PRO A 183 18.09 2.09 -28.07
C PRO A 183 18.32 1.09 -26.93
N ILE A 184 19.58 0.74 -26.63
CA ILE A 184 19.94 -0.22 -25.58
C ILE A 184 19.56 0.29 -24.17
N PRO A 185 20.05 1.45 -23.69
CA PRO A 185 19.68 1.97 -22.39
C PRO A 185 18.18 2.32 -22.31
N LEU A 186 17.52 2.67 -23.41
CA LEU A 186 16.07 2.88 -23.43
C LEU A 186 15.29 1.58 -23.16
N ILE A 187 15.68 0.47 -23.80
CA ILE A 187 15.07 -0.84 -23.54
C ILE A 187 15.30 -1.25 -22.07
N LEU A 188 16.52 -1.08 -21.54
CA LEU A 188 16.80 -1.40 -20.14
C LEU A 188 16.02 -0.52 -19.16
N ALA A 189 15.85 0.77 -19.46
CA ALA A 189 15.01 1.67 -18.68
C ALA A 189 13.53 1.27 -18.74
N ALA A 190 13.03 0.82 -19.90
CA ALA A 190 11.68 0.30 -20.02
C ALA A 190 11.48 -0.98 -19.18
N VAL A 191 12.46 -1.89 -19.17
CA VAL A 191 12.44 -3.08 -18.30
C VAL A 191 12.46 -2.69 -16.82
N ALA A 192 13.31 -1.72 -16.43
CA ALA A 192 13.34 -1.20 -15.07
C ALA A 192 11.98 -0.60 -14.66
N ALA A 193 11.32 0.15 -15.55
CA ALA A 193 10.00 0.71 -15.30
C ALA A 193 8.95 -0.39 -15.06
N VAL A 194 8.94 -1.45 -15.88
CA VAL A 194 8.04 -2.61 -15.69
C VAL A 194 8.29 -3.29 -14.35
N ILE A 195 9.55 -3.48 -13.96
CA ILE A 195 9.91 -4.06 -12.65
C ILE A 195 9.41 -3.21 -11.49
N LEU A 196 9.56 -1.88 -11.56
CA LEU A 196 9.08 -0.97 -10.53
C LEU A 196 7.54 -0.95 -10.43
N VAL A 197 6.84 -1.07 -11.56
CA VAL A 197 5.37 -1.24 -11.57
C VAL A 197 4.97 -2.56 -10.92
N LEU A 198 5.63 -3.67 -11.26
CA LEU A 198 5.36 -4.96 -10.62
C LEU A 198 5.64 -4.94 -9.12
N LEU A 199 6.74 -4.32 -8.70
CA LEU A 199 7.08 -4.14 -7.29
C LEU A 199 5.99 -3.38 -6.54
N THR A 200 5.47 -2.31 -7.15
CA THR A 200 4.38 -1.50 -6.62
C THR A 200 3.11 -2.31 -6.40
N LEU A 201 2.76 -3.17 -7.37
CA LEU A 201 1.60 -4.07 -7.28
C LEU A 201 1.83 -5.21 -6.27
N ASN A 202 3.06 -5.68 -6.12
CA ASN A 202 3.44 -6.77 -5.22
C ASN A 202 3.54 -6.35 -3.76
N TRP A 203 3.81 -5.09 -3.48
CA TRP A 203 4.09 -4.64 -2.12
C TRP A 203 2.98 -4.95 -1.08
N PRO A 204 1.67 -4.82 -1.37
CA PRO A 204 0.61 -5.30 -0.47
C PRO A 204 0.69 -6.80 -0.19
N LEU A 205 0.99 -7.60 -1.22
CA LEU A 205 1.11 -9.05 -1.10
C LEU A 205 2.36 -9.44 -0.31
N LEU A 206 3.47 -8.71 -0.48
CA LEU A 206 4.68 -8.85 0.34
C LEU A 206 4.41 -8.58 1.82
N ILE A 207 3.49 -7.67 2.13
CA ILE A 207 3.10 -7.39 3.52
C ILE A 207 2.18 -8.48 4.07
N ALA A 208 1.27 -9.00 3.24
CA ALA A 208 0.33 -10.06 3.59
C ALA A 208 1.00 -11.44 3.78
N CYS A 209 1.92 -11.81 2.89
CA CYS A 209 2.58 -13.13 2.85
C CYS A 209 3.15 -13.57 4.21
N PRO A 210 4.09 -12.83 4.85
CA PRO A 210 4.65 -13.24 6.15
C PRO A 210 3.65 -13.11 7.30
N ALA A 211 2.51 -12.41 7.11
CA ALA A 211 1.42 -12.41 8.08
C ALA A 211 0.60 -13.72 8.03
N VAL A 212 0.57 -14.39 6.88
CA VAL A 212 -0.16 -15.64 6.64
C VAL A 212 0.73 -16.88 6.83
N GLU A 213 1.93 -16.87 6.24
CA GLU A 213 2.80 -18.05 6.09
C GLU A 213 4.14 -17.96 6.84
N ARG A 214 4.45 -16.86 7.53
CA ARG A 214 5.71 -16.69 8.28
C ARG A 214 6.98 -17.04 7.48
N THR A 215 7.01 -16.65 6.22
CA THR A 215 8.11 -16.89 5.30
C THR A 215 9.31 -15.97 5.57
N ASP A 216 10.48 -16.35 5.04
CA ASP A 216 11.63 -15.44 4.96
C ASP A 216 11.46 -14.40 3.83
N SER A 217 12.39 -13.45 3.73
CA SER A 217 12.32 -12.37 2.72
C SER A 217 12.34 -12.88 1.28
N PHE A 218 13.14 -13.90 0.98
CA PHE A 218 13.29 -14.37 -0.40
C PHE A 218 12.07 -15.18 -0.83
N ASP A 219 11.57 -16.05 0.05
CA ASP A 219 10.36 -16.83 -0.19
C ASP A 219 9.12 -15.92 -0.27
N ALA A 220 9.00 -14.92 0.62
CA ALA A 220 7.94 -13.92 0.54
C ALA A 220 7.93 -13.19 -0.81
N ALA A 221 9.12 -12.81 -1.31
CA ALA A 221 9.27 -12.18 -2.61
C ALA A 221 8.84 -13.12 -3.73
N SER A 222 9.41 -14.32 -3.77
CA SER A 222 9.12 -15.32 -4.80
C SER A 222 7.61 -15.59 -4.93
N ARG A 223 6.92 -15.81 -3.80
CA ARG A 223 5.46 -16.02 -3.76
C ARG A 223 4.66 -14.82 -4.24
N ALA A 224 4.97 -13.62 -3.74
CA ALA A 224 4.27 -12.41 -4.17
C ALA A 224 4.40 -12.19 -5.68
N PHE A 225 5.62 -12.31 -6.23
CA PHE A 225 5.86 -12.20 -7.67
C PHE A 225 5.18 -13.31 -8.48
N ALA A 226 5.22 -14.56 -8.01
CA ALA A 226 4.53 -15.68 -8.65
C ALA A 226 3.02 -15.42 -8.74
N TYR A 227 2.40 -14.93 -7.68
CA TYR A 227 0.96 -14.70 -7.65
C TYR A 227 0.50 -13.60 -8.62
N VAL A 228 1.29 -12.55 -8.79
CA VAL A 228 0.98 -11.48 -9.76
C VAL A 228 1.19 -11.93 -11.20
N THR A 229 2.25 -12.71 -11.47
CA THR A 229 2.62 -13.11 -12.82
C THR A 229 1.85 -14.33 -13.36
N GLN A 230 1.48 -15.27 -12.50
CA GLN A 230 0.82 -16.52 -12.93
C GLN A 230 -0.69 -16.37 -13.17
N ARG A 231 -1.37 -15.48 -12.44
CA ARG A 231 -2.84 -15.28 -12.56
C ARG A 231 -3.22 -13.80 -12.62
N PRO A 232 -2.66 -12.98 -13.53
CA PRO A 232 -2.87 -11.52 -13.56
C PRO A 232 -4.35 -11.13 -13.73
N ILE A 233 -5.11 -11.89 -14.53
CA ILE A 233 -6.55 -11.63 -14.73
C ILE A 233 -7.33 -11.85 -13.43
N ARG A 234 -6.98 -12.88 -12.64
CA ARG A 234 -7.64 -13.14 -11.35
C ARG A 234 -7.28 -12.09 -10.33
N LEU A 235 -6.02 -11.66 -10.29
CA LEU A 235 -5.59 -10.53 -9.46
C LEU A 235 -6.41 -9.29 -9.78
N VAL A 236 -6.56 -8.93 -11.06
CA VAL A 236 -7.39 -7.77 -11.48
C VAL A 236 -8.84 -7.96 -11.04
N ALA A 237 -9.44 -9.14 -11.25
CA ALA A 237 -10.80 -9.41 -10.81
C ALA A 237 -10.97 -9.26 -9.27
N TYR A 238 -9.98 -9.69 -8.49
CA TYR A 238 -9.96 -9.51 -7.04
C TYR A 238 -9.78 -8.06 -6.61
N LEU A 239 -8.93 -7.29 -7.29
CA LEU A 239 -8.80 -5.86 -7.06
C LEU A 239 -10.10 -5.11 -7.37
N VAL A 240 -10.75 -5.43 -8.49
CA VAL A 240 -12.07 -4.87 -8.86
C VAL A 240 -13.10 -5.21 -7.80
N THR A 241 -13.16 -6.48 -7.35
CA THR A 241 -14.09 -6.90 -6.30
C THR A 241 -13.84 -6.15 -4.99
N ALA A 242 -12.58 -5.96 -4.60
CA ALA A 242 -12.22 -5.20 -3.41
C ALA A 242 -12.72 -3.74 -3.50
N VAL A 243 -12.52 -3.09 -4.65
CA VAL A 243 -12.99 -1.72 -4.88
C VAL A 243 -14.52 -1.65 -4.83
N LEU A 244 -15.23 -2.57 -5.49
CA LEU A 244 -16.70 -2.60 -5.50
C LEU A 244 -17.29 -2.81 -4.10
N VAL A 245 -16.65 -3.63 -3.26
CA VAL A 245 -17.09 -3.86 -1.88
C VAL A 245 -16.79 -2.64 -0.98
N ALA A 246 -15.67 -1.96 -1.18
CA ALA A 246 -15.32 -0.78 -0.41
C ALA A 246 -16.14 0.46 -0.79
N ALA A 247 -16.52 0.60 -2.06
CA ALA A 247 -17.16 1.79 -2.61
C ALA A 247 -18.40 2.27 -1.82
N PRO A 248 -19.43 1.45 -1.54
CA PRO A 248 -20.63 1.92 -0.85
C PRO A 248 -20.33 2.38 0.58
N VAL A 249 -19.50 1.65 1.33
CA VAL A 249 -19.12 2.05 2.70
C VAL A 249 -18.24 3.30 2.66
N GLY A 250 -17.32 3.38 1.71
CA GLY A 250 -16.48 4.54 1.49
C GLY A 250 -17.28 5.81 1.18
N LEU A 251 -18.35 5.70 0.39
CA LEU A 251 -19.29 6.80 0.13
C LEU A 251 -20.01 7.25 1.39
N VAL A 252 -20.47 6.30 2.23
CA VAL A 252 -21.10 6.60 3.52
C VAL A 252 -20.12 7.30 4.46
N VAL A 253 -18.88 6.82 4.55
CA VAL A 253 -17.82 7.45 5.37
C VAL A 253 -17.53 8.86 4.87
N ALA A 254 -17.39 9.05 3.56
CA ALA A 254 -17.16 10.37 2.98
C ALA A 254 -18.33 11.34 3.23
N ALA A 255 -19.57 10.90 3.03
CA ALA A 255 -20.76 11.69 3.32
C ALA A 255 -20.84 12.06 4.81
N ALA A 256 -20.53 11.12 5.70
CA ALA A 256 -20.47 11.39 7.14
C ALA A 256 -19.39 12.43 7.49
N THR A 257 -18.21 12.38 6.86
CA THR A 257 -17.17 13.39 7.03
C THR A 257 -17.61 14.78 6.56
N LEU A 258 -18.25 14.87 5.38
CA LEU A 258 -18.77 16.15 4.87
C LEU A 258 -19.88 16.73 5.76
N LEU A 259 -20.77 15.88 6.26
CA LEU A 259 -21.80 16.31 7.21
C LEU A 259 -21.17 16.79 8.52
N LEU A 260 -20.20 16.06 9.05
CA LEU A 260 -19.48 16.43 10.25
C LEU A 260 -18.76 17.78 10.08
N GLU A 261 -18.06 17.98 8.96
CA GLU A 261 -17.43 19.26 8.60
C GLU A 261 -18.46 20.39 8.59
N ARG A 262 -19.58 20.18 7.89
CA ARG A 262 -20.65 21.18 7.79
C ARG A 262 -21.26 21.52 9.15
N PHE A 263 -21.52 20.53 9.99
CA PHE A 263 -22.03 20.76 11.35
C PHE A 263 -20.99 21.47 12.21
N THR A 264 -19.70 21.14 12.10
CA THR A 264 -18.66 21.83 12.85
C THR A 264 -18.55 23.29 12.44
N GLY A 265 -18.64 23.63 11.16
CA GLY A 265 -18.65 25.02 10.70
C GLY A 265 -19.91 25.82 11.09
N LEU A 266 -21.03 25.13 11.37
CA LEU A 266 -22.26 25.76 11.86
C LEU A 266 -22.27 25.96 13.38
N LEU A 267 -21.69 25.01 14.13
CA LEU A 267 -21.81 24.95 15.59
C LEU A 267 -20.60 25.50 16.34
N LEU A 268 -19.41 25.46 15.73
CA LEU A 268 -18.19 25.97 16.34
C LEU A 268 -17.87 27.38 15.82
N PRO A 269 -17.30 28.25 16.68
CA PRO A 269 -16.85 29.56 16.24
C PRO A 269 -15.76 29.43 15.19
N THR A 270 -15.71 30.40 14.27
CA THR A 270 -14.63 30.49 13.29
C THR A 270 -13.29 30.63 14.01
N PRO A 271 -12.23 29.95 13.53
CA PRO A 271 -10.91 30.10 14.13
C PRO A 271 -10.50 31.57 14.21
N SER A 272 -9.91 31.95 15.33
CA SER A 272 -9.32 33.28 15.53
C SER A 272 -8.12 33.48 14.59
N GLU A 273 -7.82 34.74 14.22
CA GLU A 273 -6.64 35.06 13.40
C GLU A 273 -5.32 34.69 14.12
N GLU A 274 -5.31 34.79 15.45
CA GLU A 274 -4.22 34.34 16.31
C GLU A 274 -4.67 33.11 17.12
N PRO A 275 -4.47 31.88 16.59
CA PRO A 275 -4.99 30.67 17.23
C PRO A 275 -4.34 30.44 18.59
N GLY A 276 -5.17 30.36 19.62
CA GLY A 276 -4.74 29.97 20.96
C GLY A 276 -4.45 28.46 21.06
N ILE A 277 -4.05 28.02 22.26
CA ILE A 277 -3.86 26.58 22.54
C ILE A 277 -5.17 25.80 22.34
N ALA A 278 -6.31 26.36 22.77
CA ALA A 278 -7.61 25.74 22.61
C ALA A 278 -7.99 25.56 21.13
N ASP A 279 -7.78 26.59 20.31
CA ASP A 279 -8.02 26.56 18.85
C ASP A 279 -7.12 25.52 18.18
N SER A 280 -5.85 25.43 18.60
CA SER A 280 -4.88 24.45 18.09
C SER A 280 -5.29 23.01 18.43
N VAL A 281 -5.74 22.77 19.66
CA VAL A 281 -6.23 21.44 20.09
C VAL A 281 -7.52 21.07 19.35
N ALA A 282 -8.46 22.01 19.19
CA ALA A 282 -9.68 21.78 18.42
C ALA A 282 -9.37 21.47 16.96
N ALA A 283 -8.49 22.27 16.33
CA ALA A 283 -8.02 22.05 14.97
C ALA A 283 -7.30 20.70 14.81
N PHE A 284 -6.53 20.26 15.81
CA PHE A 284 -5.91 18.94 15.81
C PHE A 284 -6.98 17.83 15.75
N TRP A 285 -7.99 17.85 16.62
CA TRP A 285 -9.04 16.83 16.65
C TRP A 285 -9.87 16.82 15.35
N LEU A 286 -10.26 18.01 14.87
CA LEU A 286 -11.00 18.14 13.62
C LEU A 286 -10.18 17.65 12.43
N ARG A 287 -8.96 18.17 12.26
CA ARG A 287 -8.11 17.86 11.10
C ARG A 287 -7.59 16.43 11.10
N THR A 288 -7.22 15.89 12.27
CA THR A 288 -6.53 14.60 12.37
C THR A 288 -7.50 13.44 12.52
N VAL A 289 -8.59 13.62 13.28
CA VAL A 289 -9.51 12.52 13.59
C VAL A 289 -10.77 12.59 12.74
N ALA A 290 -11.44 13.74 12.66
CA ALA A 290 -12.71 13.87 11.94
C ALA A 290 -12.54 13.91 10.42
N MET A 291 -11.61 14.74 9.93
CA MET A 291 -11.44 14.95 8.49
C MET A 291 -10.63 13.85 7.79
N GLN A 292 -9.91 13.02 8.54
CA GLN A 292 -9.15 11.89 7.96
C GLN A 292 -9.95 10.59 7.87
N LEU A 293 -11.21 10.54 8.35
CA LEU A 293 -11.99 9.29 8.39
C LEU A 293 -12.01 8.50 7.06
N PRO A 294 -12.16 9.14 5.87
CA PRO A 294 -12.10 8.41 4.62
C PRO A 294 -10.72 7.80 4.37
N ALA A 295 -9.65 8.56 4.61
CA ALA A 295 -8.28 8.08 4.44
C ALA A 295 -7.96 6.92 5.39
N VAL A 296 -8.39 7.01 6.65
CA VAL A 296 -8.25 5.95 7.66
C VAL A 296 -8.98 4.69 7.24
N PHE A 297 -10.23 4.82 6.79
CA PHE A 297 -11.03 3.71 6.30
C PHE A 297 -10.38 3.01 5.11
N TYR A 298 -9.97 3.77 4.08
CA TYR A 298 -9.36 3.21 2.89
C TYR A 298 -8.00 2.59 3.16
N ALA A 299 -7.19 3.18 4.03
CA ALA A 299 -5.93 2.59 4.48
C ALA A 299 -6.16 1.26 5.18
N ALA A 300 -7.05 1.22 6.18
CA ALA A 300 -7.42 0.01 6.90
C ALA A 300 -7.94 -1.07 5.94
N TYR A 301 -8.83 -0.72 5.01
CA TYR A 301 -9.41 -1.66 4.06
C TYR A 301 -8.37 -2.18 3.08
N ALA A 302 -7.49 -1.33 2.56
CA ALA A 302 -6.45 -1.75 1.60
C ALA A 302 -5.58 -2.87 2.17
N TRP A 303 -5.15 -2.77 3.43
CA TRP A 303 -4.36 -3.82 4.08
C TRP A 303 -5.17 -5.08 4.39
N CYS A 304 -6.43 -4.95 4.82
CA CYS A 304 -7.31 -6.11 5.01
C CYS A 304 -7.60 -6.83 3.68
N ALA A 305 -7.84 -6.06 2.62
CA ALA A 305 -8.08 -6.57 1.27
C ALA A 305 -6.83 -7.21 0.68
N ALA A 306 -5.63 -6.68 0.94
CA ALA A 306 -4.37 -7.31 0.51
C ALA A 306 -4.22 -8.73 1.07
N VAL A 307 -4.57 -8.95 2.34
CA VAL A 307 -4.60 -10.30 2.95
C VAL A 307 -5.68 -11.17 2.31
N ALA A 308 -6.85 -10.60 2.03
CA ALA A 308 -7.92 -11.30 1.34
C ALA A 308 -7.49 -11.79 -0.05
N ILE A 309 -6.88 -10.91 -0.84
CA ILE A 309 -6.35 -11.20 -2.18
C ILE A 309 -5.26 -12.26 -2.08
N TYR A 310 -4.33 -12.13 -1.13
CA TYR A 310 -3.26 -13.11 -0.92
C TYR A 310 -3.82 -14.51 -0.67
N LEU A 311 -4.77 -14.66 0.26
CA LEU A 311 -5.39 -15.96 0.58
C LEU A 311 -6.14 -16.55 -0.61
N LEU A 312 -6.85 -15.73 -1.39
CA LEU A 312 -7.55 -16.19 -2.60
C LEU A 312 -6.58 -16.61 -3.71
N LEU A 313 -5.49 -15.87 -3.93
CA LEU A 313 -4.47 -16.23 -4.92
C LEU A 313 -3.71 -17.49 -4.52
N ARG A 314 -3.36 -17.62 -3.24
CA ARG A 314 -2.76 -18.84 -2.67
C ARG A 314 -3.63 -20.06 -2.90
N ARG A 315 -4.95 -19.97 -2.66
CA ARG A 315 -5.88 -21.07 -2.97
C ARG A 315 -5.90 -21.40 -4.46
N ASP A 316 -5.95 -20.39 -5.30
CA ASP A 316 -6.09 -20.54 -6.75
C ASP A 316 -4.84 -21.07 -7.47
N ILE A 317 -3.67 -20.83 -6.88
CA ILE A 317 -2.37 -21.17 -7.45
C ILE A 317 -1.82 -22.43 -6.78
N ASP A 318 -1.81 -22.46 -5.45
CA ASP A 318 -1.19 -23.54 -4.66
C ASP A 318 -2.20 -24.59 -4.17
N GLY A 319 -3.51 -24.36 -4.34
CA GLY A 319 -4.56 -25.27 -3.87
C GLY A 319 -4.75 -25.27 -2.34
N VAL A 320 -4.11 -24.36 -1.60
CA VAL A 320 -4.18 -24.30 -0.14
C VAL A 320 -5.50 -23.67 0.33
N GLN A 321 -6.11 -24.23 1.37
CA GLN A 321 -7.37 -23.71 1.91
C GLN A 321 -7.18 -22.32 2.55
N VAL A 322 -8.19 -21.46 2.40
CA VAL A 322 -8.13 -20.05 2.84
C VAL A 322 -8.12 -19.86 4.36
N ASP A 323 -8.53 -20.86 5.12
CA ASP A 323 -8.54 -20.87 6.59
C ASP A 323 -7.25 -21.45 7.22
N GLU A 324 -6.33 -21.94 6.39
CA GLU A 324 -5.06 -22.49 6.86
C GLU A 324 -4.00 -21.40 7.04
N LEU A 325 -3.52 -21.23 8.27
CA LEU A 325 -2.34 -20.42 8.60
C LEU A 325 -1.25 -21.35 9.12
N GLU A 326 -0.01 -21.19 8.64
CA GLU A 326 1.10 -22.02 9.10
C GLU A 326 1.36 -21.78 10.60
N THR A 327 1.23 -22.84 11.40
CA THR A 327 1.52 -22.82 12.84
C THR A 327 2.96 -23.23 13.09
N ALA A 328 3.58 -22.67 14.13
CA ALA A 328 4.98 -22.87 14.52
C ALA A 328 5.35 -24.30 14.99
N SER A 329 4.55 -25.32 14.69
CA SER A 329 4.75 -26.69 15.19
C SER A 329 5.55 -27.58 14.23
N ARG A 330 6.39 -26.99 13.37
CA ARG A 330 7.33 -27.73 12.50
C ARG A 330 8.66 -26.99 12.36
N ALA A 331 9.32 -26.75 13.49
CA ALA A 331 10.75 -26.53 13.57
C ALA A 331 11.31 -27.53 14.59
#